data_AF-A0A2W6CTM8-F1
#
_entry.id   AF-A0A2W6CTM8-F1
#
_cell.length_a   1.000
_cell.length_b   1.000
_cell.length_c   1.000
_cell.angle_alpha   90.00
_cell.angle_beta   90.00
_cell.angle_gamma   90.00
#
_symmetry.space_group_name_H-M   'P 1'
#
loop_
_entity.id
_entity.type
_entity.pdbx_description
1 polymer ?
#
loop_
_entity_poly.entity_id
_entity_poly.type
_entity_poly.pdbx_seq_one_letter_code
_entity_poly.pdbx_strand_id
1 'polypeptide(L)' 'SMSLACARLGWAVEDIDVISAVGRPIETLHPSVAPGRRVLVLLSEADGAQRAVGLLCARGYGASPVVLLEQL' A
#
# COMPACT_ATOMS: atom_id res chain seq x y z
N SER A 1 -2.36 -0.63 13.20
CA SER A 1 -1.02 0.00 13.45
C SER A 1 0.05 -0.45 12.44
N MET A 2 1.01 0.43 12.06
CA MET A 2 2.10 0.15 11.09
C MET A 2 2.99 -1.03 11.53
N SER A 3 3.46 -1.02 12.78
CA SER A 3 4.34 -2.08 13.30
C SER A 3 3.66 -3.46 13.31
N LEU A 4 2.35 -3.50 13.57
CA LEU A 4 1.57 -4.75 13.56
C LEU A 4 1.39 -5.30 12.14
N ALA A 5 1.20 -4.42 11.15
CA ALA A 5 1.17 -4.81 9.75
C ALA A 5 2.52 -5.41 9.31
N CYS A 6 3.63 -4.76 9.66
CA CYS A 6 4.97 -5.24 9.35
C CYS A 6 5.26 -6.60 9.99
N ALA A 7 4.89 -6.77 11.27
CA ALA A 7 5.05 -8.03 11.98
C ALA A 7 4.24 -9.17 11.35
N ARG A 8 3.00 -8.91 10.91
CA ARG A 8 2.16 -9.91 10.22
C ARG A 8 2.68 -10.30 8.85
N LEU A 9 3.23 -9.35 8.11
CA LEU A 9 3.77 -9.58 6.77
C LEU A 9 5.21 -10.13 6.79
N GLY A 10 5.86 -10.16 7.96
CA GLY A 10 7.27 -10.53 8.10
C GLY A 10 8.20 -9.54 7.40
N TRP A 11 7.80 -8.27 7.32
CA TRP A 11 8.56 -7.23 6.64
C TRP A 11 9.35 -6.39 7.66
N ALA A 12 10.61 -6.10 7.35
CA ALA A 12 11.39 -5.13 8.09
C ALA A 12 10.92 -3.72 7.72
N VAL A 13 10.72 -2.86 8.73
CA VAL A 13 10.21 -1.50 8.53
C VAL A 13 11.15 -0.65 7.67
N GLU A 14 12.45 -0.93 7.73
CA GLU A 14 13.49 -0.26 6.94
C GLU A 14 13.49 -0.61 5.45
N ASP A 15 12.94 -1.78 5.08
CA ASP A 15 12.91 -2.27 3.70
C ASP A 15 11.61 -1.93 2.96
N ILE A 16 10.69 -1.21 3.60
CA ILE A 16 9.37 -0.90 3.04
C ILE A 16 9.12 0.60 2.97
N ASP A 17 8.47 1.02 1.89
CA ASP A 17 7.98 2.38 1.77
C ASP A 17 6.58 2.49 2.38
N VAL A 18 6.44 3.27 3.46
CA VAL A 18 5.14 3.54 4.07
C VAL A 18 4.57 4.83 3.55
N ILE A 19 3.40 4.75 2.91
CA ILE A 19 2.73 5.88 2.27
C ILE A 19 1.39 6.10 2.93
N SER A 20 1.17 7.30 3.44
CA SER A 20 -0.12 7.69 3.99
C SER A 20 -0.96 8.38 2.92
N ALA A 21 -2.05 7.72 2.50
CA ALA A 21 -3.09 8.30 1.65
C ALA A 21 -4.29 8.78 2.50
N VAL A 22 -4.12 8.91 3.81
CA VAL A 22 -5.14 9.46 4.72
C VAL A 22 -5.32 10.95 4.42
N GLY A 23 -6.50 11.33 3.92
CA GLY A 23 -6.80 12.73 3.54
C GLY A 23 -6.00 13.25 2.34
N ARG A 24 -5.36 12.37 1.56
CA ARG A 24 -4.59 12.72 0.35
C ARG A 24 -5.05 11.87 -0.83
N PRO A 25 -4.89 12.36 -2.07
CA PRO A 25 -5.21 11.54 -3.25
C PRO A 25 -4.32 10.31 -3.30
N ILE A 26 -4.91 9.19 -3.74
CA ILE A 26 -4.25 7.89 -3.87
C ILE A 26 -3.12 7.89 -4.92
N GLU A 27 -3.08 8.92 -5.76
CA GLU A 27 -1.99 9.22 -6.70
C GLU A 27 -0.66 9.50 -5.99
N THR A 28 -0.68 9.81 -4.68
CA THR A 28 0.54 9.96 -3.86
C THR A 28 1.38 8.67 -3.80
N LEU A 29 0.81 7.52 -4.19
CA LEU A 29 1.52 6.25 -4.33
C LEU A 29 2.51 6.23 -5.49
N HIS A 30 2.28 7.04 -6.53
CA HIS A 30 3.04 7.00 -7.77
C HIS A 30 4.56 7.03 -7.64
N PRO A 31 5.17 7.98 -6.90
CA PRO A 31 6.63 8.07 -6.83
C PRO A 31 7.28 6.89 -6.10
N SER A 32 6.54 6.20 -5.23
CA SER A 32 7.08 5.13 -4.39
C SER A 32 6.84 3.73 -4.95
N VAL A 33 5.95 3.60 -5.94
CA VAL A 33 5.69 2.31 -6.59
C VAL A 33 6.75 2.07 -7.66
N ALA A 34 7.60 1.07 -7.42
CA ALA A 34 8.61 0.62 -8.36
C ALA A 34 8.67 -0.92 -8.39
N PRO A 35 9.12 -1.53 -9.50
CA PRO A 35 9.30 -2.97 -9.60
C PRO A 35 10.19 -3.51 -8.48
N GLY A 36 9.74 -4.56 -7.79
CA GLY A 36 10.49 -5.23 -6.72
C GLY A 36 10.47 -4.50 -5.36
N ARG A 37 9.85 -3.33 -5.25
CA ARG A 37 9.68 -2.64 -3.96
C ARG A 37 8.43 -3.11 -3.24
N ARG A 38 8.50 -3.13 -1.92
CA ARG A 38 7.37 -3.39 -1.02
C ARG A 38 6.85 -2.06 -0.50
N VAL A 39 5.55 -1.86 -0.61
CA VAL A 39 4.89 -0.62 -0.24
C VAL A 39 3.75 -0.93 0.73
N LEU A 40 3.69 -0.19 1.83
CA LEU A 40 2.58 -0.23 2.78
C LEU A 40 1.78 1.05 2.65
N VAL A 41 0.51 0.93 2.25
CA VAL A 41 -0.38 2.07 2.07
C VAL A 41 -1.33 2.18 3.25
N LEU A 42 -1.34 3.34 3.90
CA LEU A 42 -2.31 3.66 4.94
C LEU A 42 -3.50 4.38 4.31
N LEU A 43 -4.68 3.80 4.49
CA LEU A 43 -5.94 4.25 3.94
C LEU A 43 -6.91 4.57 5.09
N SER A 44 -7.72 5.61 4.93
CA SER A 44 -8.78 5.98 5.89
C SER A 44 -10.18 5.69 5.39
N GLU A 45 -10.32 5.42 4.09
CA GLU A 45 -11.61 5.25 3.41
C GLU A 45 -11.85 3.76 3.13
N ALA A 46 -13.09 3.30 3.28
CA ALA A 46 -13.47 1.91 2.97
C ALA A 46 -13.17 1.54 1.51
N ASP A 47 -13.40 2.45 0.57
CA ASP A 47 -13.13 2.23 -0.86
C ASP A 47 -11.67 2.54 -1.26
N GLY A 48 -10.84 2.98 -0.30
CA GLY A 48 -9.46 3.38 -0.55
C GLY A 48 -8.62 2.24 -1.15
N ALA A 49 -8.86 1.01 -0.70
CA ALA A 49 -8.12 -0.17 -1.14
C ALA A 49 -8.43 -0.50 -2.60
N GLN A 50 -9.71 -0.51 -2.98
CA GLN A 50 -10.13 -0.78 -4.35
C GLN A 50 -9.58 0.29 -5.31
N ARG A 51 -9.59 1.57 -4.91
CA ARG A 51 -9.02 2.66 -5.71
C ARG A 51 -7.50 2.52 -5.86
N ALA A 52 -6.79 2.13 -4.79
CA ALA A 52 -5.35 1.90 -4.83
C ALA A 52 -4.98 0.75 -5.78
N VAL A 53 -5.66 -0.39 -5.65
CA VAL A 53 -5.45 -1.56 -6.50
C VAL A 53 -5.79 -1.25 -7.96
N GLY A 54 -6.92 -0.59 -8.22
CA GLY A 54 -7.30 -0.18 -9.57
C GLY A 54 -6.25 0.72 -10.22
N LEU A 55 -5.68 1.65 -9.45
CA LEU A 55 -4.62 2.54 -9.90
C LEU A 55 -3.31 1.79 -10.19
N LEU A 56 -2.95 0.81 -9.35
CA LEU A 56 -1.78 -0.06 -9.57
C LEU A 56 -1.95 -0.93 -10.82
N CYS A 57 -3.12 -1.54 -10.99
CA CYS A 57 -3.47 -2.34 -12.16
C CYS A 57 -3.40 -1.53 -13.46
N ALA A 58 -4.00 -0.33 -13.47
CA ALA A 58 -3.98 0.57 -14.63
C ALA A 58 -2.56 0.97 -15.06
N ARG A 59 -1.59 0.92 -14.13
CA ARG A 59 -0.18 1.24 -14.37
C ARG A 59 0.69 0.04 -14.73
N GLY A 60 0.12 -1.17 -14.81
CA GLY A 60 0.84 -2.41 -15.13
C GLY A 60 1.35 -3.20 -13.93
N TYR A 61 1.02 -2.81 -12.69
CA TYR A 61 1.36 -3.53 -11.46
C TYR A 61 0.28 -4.55 -11.04
N GLY A 62 -0.63 -4.92 -11.92
CA GLY A 62 -1.75 -5.83 -11.59
C GLY A 62 -1.33 -7.25 -11.21
N ALA A 63 -0.11 -7.66 -11.53
CA ALA A 63 0.46 -8.95 -11.11
C ALA A 63 1.11 -8.91 -9.71
N SER A 64 1.19 -7.73 -9.08
CA SER A 64 1.79 -7.59 -7.76
C SER A 64 0.87 -8.19 -6.68
N PRO A 65 1.42 -8.94 -5.70
CA PRO A 65 0.62 -9.44 -4.60
C PRO A 65 0.16 -8.28 -3.72
N VAL A 66 -1.15 -8.20 -3.47
CA VAL A 66 -1.75 -7.21 -2.59
C VAL A 66 -2.37 -7.91 -1.39
N VAL A 67 -2.07 -7.40 -0.20
CA VAL A 67 -2.70 -7.85 1.04
C VAL A 67 -3.46 -6.66 1.63
N LEU A 68 -4.76 -6.82 1.79
CA LEU A 68 -5.59 -5.88 2.53
C LEU A 68 -5.59 -6.28 4.00
N LEU A 69 -5.19 -5.36 4.86
CA LEU A 69 -5.23 -5.54 6.31
C LEU A 69 -6.25 -4.58 6.90
N GLU A 70 -7.33 -5.14 7.44
CA GLU A 70 -8.39 -4.37 8.11
C GLU A 70 -8.41 -4.71 9.61
N GLN A 71 -8.95 -3.78 10.43
CA GLN A 71 -9.13 -3.98 11.88
C GLN A 71 -7.82 -4.25 12.66
N LEU A 72 -6.80 -3.38 12.50
CA LEU A 72 -5.46 -3.49 13.11
C LEU A 72 -5.13 -2.45 14.18
#